data_AF-A0A7Z7JAX2-F1
#
_entry.id   AF-A0A7Z7JAX2-F1
#
_cell.length_a   1.000
_cell.length_b   1.000
_cell.length_c   1.000
_cell.angle_alpha   90.00
_cell.angle_beta   90.00
_cell.angle_gamma   90.00
#
_symmetry.space_group_name_H-M   'P 1'
#
loop_
_entity.id
_entity.type
_entity.pdbx_description
1 polymer ?
#
loop_
_entity_poly.entity_id
_entity_poly.type
_entity_poly.pdbx_seq_one_letter_code
_entity_poly.pdbx_strand_id
1 'polypeptide(L)'
;MRPATVCARSPYRMNVRFIMPDAAPVQPPFVLVMREEDGGWHVRMLTEGFVVSLTETFSTRQDAVAAAAEAFPSLQIDIGAPPPKAHGQTDA
;
A
#
# COMPACT_ATOMS: atom_id res chain seq x y z
N MET A 1 2.73 8.09 35.30
CA MET A 1 3.56 8.60 34.20
C MET A 1 3.08 7.90 32.93
N ARG A 2 2.38 8.61 32.01
CA ARG A 2 1.92 7.99 30.76
C ARG A 2 3.08 8.06 29.76
N PRO A 3 3.49 6.97 29.10
CA PRO A 3 4.54 7.06 28.09
C PRO A 3 4.03 7.97 26.97
N ALA A 4 4.83 8.99 26.62
CA ALA A 4 4.59 9.76 25.41
C ALA A 4 4.71 8.79 24.24
N THR A 5 3.62 8.59 23.50
CA THR A 5 3.66 7.89 22.22
C THR A 5 4.54 8.72 21.31
N VAL A 6 5.82 8.38 21.25
CA VAL A 6 6.71 8.88 20.22
C VAL A 6 6.11 8.36 18.92
N CYS A 7 5.57 9.24 18.10
CA CYS A 7 5.23 8.89 16.72
C CYS A 7 6.53 8.41 16.08
N ALA A 8 6.73 7.10 16.02
CA ALA A 8 7.89 6.52 15.38
C ALA A 8 7.87 7.04 13.94
N ARG A 9 8.88 7.85 13.58
CA ARG A 9 9.04 8.25 12.19
C ARG A 9 9.32 6.97 11.42
N SER A 10 8.46 6.67 10.44
CA SER A 10 8.69 5.57 9.52
C SER A 10 10.11 5.68 8.94
N PRO A 11 10.88 4.57 8.89
CA PRO A 11 12.22 4.58 8.31
C PRO A 11 12.19 4.69 6.77
N TYR A 12 11.01 4.57 6.15
CA TYR A 12 10.83 4.52 4.71
C TYR A 12 10.63 5.91 4.11
N ARG A 13 11.10 6.09 2.88
CA ARG A 13 10.80 7.30 2.10
C ARG A 13 9.43 7.18 1.47
N MET A 14 8.68 8.28 1.45
CA MET A 14 7.29 8.30 1.00
C MET A 14 7.06 9.35 -0.07
N ASN A 15 6.31 8.99 -1.11
CA ASN A 15 5.79 9.91 -2.11
C ASN A 15 4.28 10.08 -1.91
N VAL A 16 3.82 11.34 -1.92
CA VAL A 16 2.40 11.69 -1.79
C VAL A 16 1.88 12.14 -3.15
N ARG A 17 0.78 11.55 -3.61
CA ARG A 17 0.08 11.93 -4.84
C ARG A 17 -1.39 12.22 -4.55
N PHE A 18 -1.86 13.41 -4.89
CA PHE A 18 -3.27 13.76 -4.79
C PHE A 18 -4.08 13.05 -5.88
N ILE A 19 -5.28 12.60 -5.52
CA ILE A 19 -6.24 11.97 -6.41
C ILE A 19 -7.54 12.75 -6.41
N MET A 20 -8.28 12.63 -7.51
CA MET A 20 -9.61 13.22 -7.61
C MET A 20 -10.58 12.48 -6.66
N PRO A 21 -11.58 13.16 -6.06
CA PRO A 21 -12.50 12.54 -5.11
C PRO A 21 -13.34 11.39 -5.69
N ASP A 22 -13.58 11.39 -7.00
CA ASP A 22 -14.31 10.33 -7.72
C ASP A 22 -13.50 9.03 -7.88
N ALA A 23 -12.18 9.09 -7.68
CA ALA A 23 -11.28 7.94 -7.66
C ALA A 23 -10.96 7.46 -6.23
N ALA A 24 -11.64 8.01 -5.20
CA ALA A 24 -11.45 7.61 -3.82
C ALA A 24 -11.89 6.15 -3.61
N PRO A 25 -11.15 5.37 -2.81
CA PRO A 25 -11.57 4.00 -2.51
C PRO A 25 -12.80 3.99 -1.58
N VAL A 26 -13.47 2.85 -1.47
CA VAL A 26 -14.75 2.71 -0.74
C VAL A 26 -14.61 2.87 0.79
N GLN A 27 -13.47 2.48 1.38
CA GLN A 27 -13.23 2.58 2.83
C GLN A 27 -11.79 3.04 3.17
N PRO A 28 -11.45 4.32 2.95
CA PRO A 28 -10.18 4.90 3.38
C PRO A 28 -10.18 5.24 4.89
N PRO A 29 -9.01 5.32 5.56
CA PRO A 29 -7.70 4.96 5.05
C PRO A 29 -7.40 3.45 5.22
N PHE A 30 -6.79 2.85 4.22
CA PHE A 30 -6.22 1.49 4.33
C PHE A 30 -4.91 1.39 3.56
N VAL A 31 -4.13 0.37 3.90
CA VAL A 31 -2.85 0.09 3.23
C VAL A 31 -3.06 -1.03 2.23
N LEU A 32 -2.63 -0.83 0.99
CA LEU A 32 -2.60 -1.82 -0.06
C LEU A 32 -1.16 -2.30 -0.26
N VAL A 33 -0.97 -3.61 -0.15
CA VAL A 33 0.26 -4.30 -0.55
C VAL A 33 -0.02 -5.08 -1.83
N MET A 34 0.64 -4.72 -2.93
CA MET A 34 0.37 -5.31 -4.23
C MET A 34 1.65 -5.53 -5.04
N ARG A 35 1.60 -6.51 -5.96
CA ARG A 35 2.68 -6.75 -6.91
C ARG A 35 2.43 -5.98 -8.20
N GLU A 36 3.40 -5.20 -8.65
CA GLU A 36 3.28 -4.39 -9.87
C GLU A 36 4.00 -5.03 -11.07
N GLU A 37 3.92 -4.38 -12.24
CA GLU A 37 4.48 -4.86 -13.52
C GLU A 37 6.00 -5.02 -13.50
N ASP A 38 6.69 -4.28 -12.62
CA ASP A 38 8.13 -4.44 -12.38
C ASP A 38 8.49 -5.75 -11.65
N GLY A 39 7.47 -6.54 -11.26
CA GLY A 39 7.62 -7.81 -10.58
C GLY A 39 7.89 -7.68 -9.08
N GLY A 40 7.98 -6.45 -8.56
CA GLY A 40 8.19 -6.12 -7.16
C GLY A 40 6.90 -5.88 -6.39
N TRP A 41 7.01 -5.94 -5.06
CA TRP A 41 5.93 -5.64 -4.14
C TRP A 41 6.02 -4.18 -3.70
N HIS A 42 4.90 -3.48 -3.79
CA HIS A 42 4.76 -2.08 -3.47
C HIS A 42 3.74 -1.89 -2.35
N VAL A 43 3.94 -0.84 -1.57
CA VAL A 43 3.10 -0.50 -0.42
C VAL A 43 2.53 0.90 -0.61
N ARG A 44 1.20 1.02 -0.55
CA ARG A 44 0.49 2.28 -0.74
C ARG A 44 -0.60 2.45 0.32
N MET A 45 -0.62 3.56 1.04
CA MET A 45 -1.78 3.98 1.83
C MET A 45 -2.73 4.78 0.94
N LEU A 46 -3.97 4.33 0.82
CA LEU A 46 -5.01 5.00 0.07
C LEU A 46 -5.89 5.79 1.04
N THR A 47 -6.07 7.08 0.77
CA THR A 47 -6.98 7.97 1.52
C THR A 47 -8.07 8.52 0.59
N GLU A 48 -8.96 9.36 1.12
CA GLU A 48 -10.05 9.97 0.34
C GLU A 48 -9.55 10.96 -0.74
N GLY A 49 -8.40 11.61 -0.55
CA GLY A 49 -7.91 12.66 -1.46
C GLY A 49 -6.47 12.52 -1.91
N PHE A 50 -5.72 11.55 -1.36
CA PHE A 50 -4.33 11.32 -1.72
C PHE A 50 -3.90 9.88 -1.47
N VAL A 51 -2.81 9.50 -2.11
CA VAL A 51 -2.14 8.21 -1.94
C VAL A 51 -0.74 8.48 -1.42
N VAL A 52 -0.34 7.76 -0.38
CA VAL A 52 1.04 7.75 0.13
C VAL A 52 1.68 6.44 -0.28
N SER A 53 2.71 6.49 -1.11
CA SER A 53 3.43 5.30 -1.58
C SER A 53 4.80 5.24 -0.92
N LEU A 54 5.20 4.07 -0.44
CA LEU A 54 6.62 3.84 -0.15
C LEU A 54 7.39 3.89 -1.48
N THR A 55 8.59 4.47 -1.46
CA THR A 55 9.43 4.56 -2.65
C THR A 55 10.20 3.27 -2.92
N GLU A 56 10.33 2.45 -1.88
CA GLU A 56 11.01 1.17 -1.87
C GLU A 56 10.14 0.09 -2.50
N THR A 57 10.78 -0.74 -3.32
CA THR A 57 10.18 -1.93 -3.90
C THR A 57 10.75 -3.16 -3.19
N PHE A 58 9.89 -4.08 -2.80
CA PHE A 58 10.27 -5.28 -2.04
C PHE A 58 10.24 -6.52 -2.93
N SER A 59 11.23 -7.40 -2.75
CA SER A 59 11.31 -8.64 -3.53
C SER A 59 10.31 -9.70 -3.08
N THR A 60 9.89 -9.66 -1.81
CA THR A 60 8.93 -10.63 -1.24
C THR A 60 7.70 -9.94 -0.69
N ARG A 61 6.57 -10.67 -0.71
CA ARG A 61 5.31 -10.24 -0.11
C ARG A 61 5.47 -9.99 1.39
N GLN A 62 6.22 -10.84 2.08
CA GLN A 62 6.39 -10.78 3.52
C GLN A 62 7.13 -9.51 3.93
N ASP A 63 8.20 -9.15 3.22
CA ASP A 63 8.95 -7.93 3.50
C ASP A 63 8.10 -6.68 3.27
N ALA A 64 7.29 -6.66 2.21
CA ALA A 64 6.36 -5.56 1.94
C ALA A 64 5.28 -5.43 3.05
N VAL A 65 4.76 -6.55 3.56
CA VAL A 65 3.79 -6.55 4.67
C VAL A 65 4.43 -6.06 5.97
N ALA A 66 5.66 -6.48 6.26
CA ALA A 66 6.41 -5.99 7.42
C ALA A 66 6.66 -4.47 7.31
N ALA A 67 7.11 -4.01 6.15
CA ALA A 67 7.32 -2.60 5.88
C ALA A 67 6.02 -1.78 6.00
N ALA A 68 4.90 -2.33 5.52
CA ALA A 68 3.58 -1.71 5.68
C ALA A 68 3.19 -1.54 7.14
N ALA A 69 3.39 -2.58 7.96
CA ALA A 69 3.07 -2.55 9.39
C ALA A 69 3.95 -1.57 10.18
N GLU A 70 5.23 -1.44 9.80
CA GLU A 70 6.15 -0.47 10.40
C GLU A 70 5.86 0.97 9.95
N ALA A 71 5.55 1.17 8.66
CA ALA A 71 5.34 2.49 8.09
C ALA A 71 4.00 3.11 8.48
N PHE A 72 2.97 2.27 8.61
CA PHE A 72 1.59 2.68 8.85
C PHE A 72 1.00 1.94 10.05
N PRO A 73 1.56 2.17 11.25
CA PRO A 73 1.06 1.52 12.45
C PRO A 73 -0.41 1.91 12.66
N SER A 74 -1.23 0.91 13.01
CA SER A 74 -2.67 1.04 13.27
C SER A 74 -3.61 1.08 12.05
N LEU A 75 -3.11 1.01 10.81
CA LEU A 75 -3.97 0.86 9.63
C LEU A 75 -4.21 -0.61 9.28
N GLN A 76 -5.38 -0.90 8.72
CA GLN A 76 -5.68 -2.20 8.14
C GLN A 76 -4.84 -2.38 6.87
N ILE A 77 -4.19 -3.53 6.75
CA ILE A 77 -3.41 -3.91 5.58
C ILE A 77 -4.25 -4.86 4.74
N ASP A 78 -4.70 -4.38 3.60
CA ASP A 78 -5.21 -5.20 2.51
C ASP A 78 -4.02 -5.67 1.66
N ILE A 79 -3.95 -6.98 1.46
CA ILE A 79 -2.94 -7.55 0.58
C ILE A 79 -3.68 -7.94 -0.68
N GLY A 80 -3.55 -7.08 -1.70
CA GLY A 80 -4.25 -7.21 -2.96
C GLY A 80 -4.15 -8.65 -3.48
N ALA A 81 -5.29 -9.20 -3.89
CA ALA A 81 -5.30 -10.49 -4.57
C ALA A 81 -4.29 -10.44 -5.73
N PRO A 82 -3.56 -11.53 -6.02
CA PRO A 82 -2.72 -11.58 -7.20
C PRO A 82 -3.56 -11.12 -8.40
N PRO A 83 -3.00 -10.28 -9.30
CA PRO A 83 -3.78 -9.72 -10.39
C PRO A 83 -4.53 -10.85 -11.08
N PRO A 84 -5.83 -10.70 -11.40
CA PRO A 84 -6.54 -11.72 -12.14
C PRO A 84 -5.71 -11.97 -13.39
N LYS A 85 -5.29 -13.23 -13.60
CA LYS A 85 -4.71 -13.65 -14.88
C LYS A 85 -5.66 -13.10 -15.94
N ALA A 86 -5.19 -12.21 -16.80
CA ALA A 86 -6.00 -11.70 -17.90
C ALA A 86 -6.60 -12.92 -18.63
N HIS A 87 -7.88 -13.18 -18.41
CA HIS A 87 -8.64 -14.20 -19.12
C HIS A 87 -8.93 -13.60 -20.48
N GLY A 88 -7.89 -13.59 -21.30
CA GLY A 88 -7.89 -13.11 -22.68
C GLY A 88 -7.28 -14.18 -23.55
N GLN A 89 -7.88 -15.37 -23.57
CA GLN A 89 -7.75 -16.27 -24.71
C GLN A 89 -9.16 -16.71 -25.08
N THR A 90 -9.76 -15.90 -25.94
CA THR A 90 -11.00 -16.15 -26.65
C THR A 90 -10.83 -17.37 -27.54
N ASP A 91 -11.79 -18.28 -27.45
CA ASP A 91 -12.06 -19.39 -28.37
C ASP A 91 -12.21 -18.88 -29.81
N ALA A 92 -11.39 -19.40 -30.73
CA ALA A 92 -11.61 -19.40 -32.18
C ALA A 92 -10.79 -20.52 -32.82
#